data_AF-A0A318CIU2-F1
#
_entry.id   AF-A0A318CIU2-F1
#
_cell.length_a   1.000
_cell.length_b   1.000
_cell.length_c   1.000
_cell.angle_alpha   90.00
_cell.angle_beta   90.00
_cell.angle_gamma   90.00
#
_symmetry.space_group_name_H-M   'P 1'
#
loop_
_entity.id
_entity.type
_entity.pdbx_description
1 polymer ?
#
loop_
_entity_poly.entity_id
_entity_poly.type
_entity_poly.pdbx_seq_one_letter_code
_entity_poly.pdbx_strand_id
1 'polypeptide(L)'
;AGWDLSANRSGRRSDSVTPVISKRGKADLRYALYQAALIASTRNKHFTSWFIEKLKGREKEKGIKTKMRVKLAAKLLIIAWTLMKKKEPFNPELLKVKKN
;
A
#
# COMPACT_ATOMS: atom_id res chain seq x y z
N ALA A 1 -3.14 -7.34 9.89
CA ALA A 1 -2.93 -7.73 8.49
C ALA A 1 -1.48 -8.16 8.31
N GLY A 2 -1.24 -9.43 7.97
CA GLY A 2 0.09 -9.93 7.64
C GLY A 2 0.35 -9.72 6.15
N TRP A 3 1.37 -8.94 5.83
CA TRP A 3 1.88 -8.78 4.48
C TRP A 3 3.35 -9.18 4.49
N ASP A 4 3.74 -10.08 3.61
CA ASP A 4 5.12 -10.48 3.39
C ASP A 4 5.33 -10.74 1.89
N LEU A 5 6.51 -10.37 1.39
CA LEU A 5 6.93 -10.58 0.00
C LEU A 5 7.75 -11.87 -0.02
N SER A 6 7.07 -12.99 0.20
CA SER A 6 7.71 -14.31 0.16
C SER A 6 7.33 -15.01 -1.15
N ALA A 7 8.32 -15.40 -1.93
CA ALA A 7 8.14 -16.32 -3.05
C ALA A 7 8.11 -17.77 -2.48
N ASN A 8 7.28 -18.68 -3.02
CA ASN A 8 7.22 -20.07 -2.50
C ASN A 8 8.53 -20.81 -2.87
N ARG A 9 9.32 -21.23 -1.87
CA ARG A 9 10.72 -21.68 -2.05
C ARG A 9 10.92 -23.21 -2.03
N SER A 10 9.88 -24.01 -2.25
CA SER A 10 10.04 -25.46 -2.28
C SER A 10 10.81 -25.89 -3.54
N GLY A 11 12.13 -26.03 -3.42
CA GLY A 11 13.00 -26.75 -4.36
C GLY A 11 13.34 -26.07 -5.70
N ARG A 12 12.90 -24.83 -5.97
CA ARG A 12 13.19 -24.13 -7.23
C ARG A 12 14.22 -23.02 -7.04
N ARG A 13 15.15 -22.91 -7.99
CA ARG A 13 16.21 -21.89 -8.01
C ARG A 13 15.59 -20.47 -8.04
N SER A 14 16.22 -19.54 -7.34
CA SER A 14 15.76 -18.17 -7.02
C SER A 14 15.26 -17.35 -8.22
N ASP A 15 15.77 -17.67 -9.39
CA ASP A 15 15.54 -17.12 -10.72
C ASP A 15 14.16 -17.49 -11.33
N SER A 16 13.50 -18.54 -10.84
CA SER A 16 12.22 -19.03 -11.38
C SER A 16 11.01 -18.82 -10.46
N VAL A 17 11.20 -18.16 -9.31
CA VAL A 17 10.15 -18.10 -8.30
C VAL A 17 9.21 -16.92 -8.56
N THR A 18 7.94 -17.23 -8.84
CA THR A 18 6.88 -16.22 -8.94
C THR A 18 6.71 -15.56 -7.56
N PRO A 19 7.02 -14.27 -7.40
CA PRO A 19 6.83 -13.62 -6.11
C PRO A 19 5.32 -13.50 -5.86
N VAL A 20 4.91 -13.63 -4.61
CA VAL A 20 3.50 -13.50 -4.20
C VAL A 20 3.42 -12.63 -2.95
N ILE A 21 2.34 -11.84 -2.84
CA ILE A 21 2.02 -11.16 -1.60
C ILE A 21 1.41 -12.21 -0.68
N SER A 22 2.17 -12.67 0.31
CA SER A 22 1.70 -13.65 1.27
C SER A 22 0.94 -12.98 2.41
N LYS A 23 0.07 -13.77 3.05
CA LYS A 23 -0.65 -13.37 4.26
C LYS A 23 0.22 -13.47 5.52
N ARG A 24 1.47 -13.95 5.40
CA ARG A 24 2.44 -14.01 6.50
C ARG A 24 2.82 -12.58 6.86
N GLY A 25 2.89 -12.25 8.14
CA GLY A 25 3.20 -10.88 8.55
C GLY A 25 4.70 -10.67 8.70
N LYS A 26 5.32 -9.82 7.87
CA LYS A 26 6.70 -9.34 8.10
C LYS A 26 6.70 -7.98 8.80
N ALA A 27 7.30 -7.89 9.98
CA ALA A 27 7.23 -6.68 10.82
C ALA A 27 7.85 -5.46 10.14
N ASP A 28 9.05 -5.60 9.58
CA ASP A 28 9.76 -4.50 8.92
C ASP A 28 8.99 -3.98 7.71
N LEU A 29 8.41 -4.90 6.92
CA LEU A 29 7.60 -4.53 5.75
C LEU A 29 6.35 -3.76 6.18
N ARG A 30 5.68 -4.18 7.25
CA ARG A 30 4.52 -3.44 7.79
C ARG A 30 4.92 -2.05 8.25
N TYR A 31 6.05 -1.93 8.93
CA TYR A 31 6.56 -0.64 9.41
C TYR A 31 6.90 0.28 8.22
N ALA A 32 7.67 -0.20 7.25
CA ALA A 32 8.05 0.56 6.06
C ALA A 32 6.82 1.02 5.26
N LEU A 33 5.84 0.13 5.02
CA LEU A 33 4.61 0.49 4.31
C LEU A 33 3.76 1.50 5.10
N TYR A 34 3.74 1.41 6.43
CA TYR A 34 3.06 2.39 7.26
C TYR A 34 3.73 3.77 7.18
N GLN A 35 5.07 3.82 7.23
CA GLN A 35 5.82 5.06 7.04
C GLN A 35 5.58 5.66 5.65
N ALA A 36 5.59 4.83 4.60
CA ALA A 36 5.25 5.25 3.25
C ALA A 36 3.82 5.82 3.17
N ALA A 37 2.84 5.17 3.81
CA ALA A 37 1.48 5.67 3.88
C ALA A 37 1.36 6.98 4.67
N LEU A 38 2.14 7.15 5.74
CA LEU A 38 2.20 8.40 6.51
C LEU A 38 2.70 9.55 5.64
N ILE A 39 3.81 9.36 4.94
CA ILE A 39 4.37 10.37 4.03
C ILE A 39 3.43 10.64 2.86
N ALA A 40 2.90 9.60 2.22
CA ALA A 40 1.96 9.75 1.10
C ALA A 40 0.71 10.54 1.49
N SER A 41 0.09 10.21 2.63
CA SER A 41 -1.13 10.90 3.11
C SER A 41 -0.89 12.35 3.55
N THR A 42 0.36 12.77 3.75
CA THR A 42 0.71 14.12 4.25
C THR A 42 1.39 15.00 3.21
N ARG A 43 2.11 14.43 2.22
CA ARG A 43 2.95 15.18 1.29
C ARG A 43 2.60 15.01 -0.18
N ASN A 44 1.80 14.02 -0.56
CA ASN A 44 1.40 13.80 -1.95
C ASN A 44 -0.05 14.26 -2.17
N LYS A 45 -0.26 15.24 -3.07
CA LYS A 45 -1.56 15.86 -3.31
C LYS A 45 -2.69 14.84 -3.55
N HIS A 46 -2.49 13.84 -4.40
CA HIS A 46 -3.51 12.84 -4.72
C HIS A 46 -3.87 11.98 -3.50
N PHE A 47 -2.85 11.48 -2.80
CA PHE A 47 -3.07 10.65 -1.61
C PHE A 47 -3.62 11.45 -0.43
N THR A 48 -3.24 12.72 -0.27
CA THR A 48 -3.79 13.62 0.73
C THR A 48 -5.27 13.91 0.46
N SER A 49 -5.64 14.27 -0.76
CA SER A 49 -7.05 14.47 -1.14
C SER A 49 -7.89 13.22 -0.88
N TRP A 50 -7.41 12.05 -1.32
CA TRP A 50 -8.06 10.77 -1.04
C TRP A 50 -8.17 10.49 0.46
N PHE A 51 -7.12 10.75 1.24
CA PHE A 51 -7.12 10.49 2.67
C PHE A 51 -8.13 11.36 3.41
N ILE A 52 -8.19 12.67 3.10
CA ILE A 52 -9.16 13.61 3.68
C ILE A 52 -10.59 13.19 3.32
N GLU A 53 -10.85 12.82 2.06
CA GLU A 53 -12.16 12.33 1.64
C GLU A 53 -12.60 11.11 2.46
N LYS A 54 -11.68 10.18 2.75
CA LYS A 54 -11.97 8.98 3.56
C LYS A 54 -12.13 9.25 5.06
N LEU A 55 -11.68 10.40 5.55
CA LEU A 55 -11.88 10.84 6.93
C LEU A 55 -13.20 11.60 7.10
N LYS A 56 -13.68 12.27 6.05
CA LYS A 56 -14.89 13.09 6.08
C LYS A 56 -16.09 12.28 6.57
N GLY A 57 -16.75 12.77 7.62
CA GLY A 57 -17.91 12.13 8.26
C GLY A 57 -17.58 10.96 9.20
N ARG A 58 -16.29 10.69 9.42
CA ARG A 58 -15.80 9.60 10.30
C ARG A 58 -14.87 10.12 11.40
N GLU A 59 -14.93 11.41 11.70
CA GLU A 59 -14.03 12.10 12.62
C GLU A 59 -14.15 11.57 14.06
N LYS A 60 -15.35 11.11 14.45
CA LYS A 60 -15.62 10.53 15.77
C LYS A 60 -15.13 9.09 15.94
N GLU A 61 -14.70 8.42 14.88
CA GLU A 61 -14.21 7.04 14.96
C GLU A 61 -12.83 6.99 15.62
N LYS A 62 -12.73 6.30 16.76
CA LYS A 62 -11.46 6.14 17.51
C LYS A 62 -10.36 5.56 16.62
N GLY A 63 -9.27 6.29 16.49
CA GLY A 63 -8.08 5.87 15.73
C GLY A 63 -8.28 5.84 14.21
N ILE A 64 -9.28 6.54 13.67
CA ILE A 64 -9.61 6.55 12.25
C ILE A 64 -8.41 6.84 11.34
N LYS A 65 -7.57 7.81 11.69
CA LYS A 65 -6.38 8.18 10.91
C LYS A 65 -5.41 6.99 10.77
N THR A 66 -5.16 6.27 11.85
CA THR A 66 -4.31 5.07 11.86
C THR A 66 -4.94 3.96 11.01
N LYS A 67 -6.24 3.69 11.19
CA LYS A 67 -6.95 2.68 10.38
C LYS A 67 -6.87 2.99 8.89
N MET A 68 -7.03 4.25 8.51
CA MET A 68 -6.95 4.67 7.10
C MET A 68 -5.52 4.60 6.55
N ARG A 69 -4.49 4.90 7.35
CA ARG A 69 -3.09 4.70 6.94
C ARG A 69 -2.75 3.22 6.75
N VAL A 70 -3.28 2.32 7.58
CA VAL A 70 -3.12 0.87 7.39
C VAL A 70 -3.76 0.41 6.08
N LYS A 71 -4.95 0.94 5.74
CA LYS A 71 -5.58 0.67 4.43
C LYS A 71 -4.75 1.20 3.26
N LEU A 72 -4.20 2.42 3.39
CA LEU A 72 -3.34 3.01 2.38
C LEU A 72 -2.04 2.22 2.20
N ALA A 73 -1.40 1.79 3.29
CA ALA A 73 -0.20 0.95 3.28
C ALA A 73 -0.41 -0.34 2.48
N ALA A 74 -1.55 -1.03 2.69
CA ALA A 74 -1.91 -2.21 1.89
C ALA A 74 -2.12 -1.87 0.40
N LYS A 75 -2.74 -0.73 0.09
CA LYS A 75 -2.93 -0.29 -1.30
C LYS A 75 -1.62 0.06 -1.99
N LEU A 76 -0.69 0.72 -1.29
CA LEU A 76 0.65 1.05 -1.78
C LEU A 76 1.44 -0.22 -2.11
N LEU A 77 1.35 -1.26 -1.27
CA LEU A 77 1.96 -2.55 -1.56
C LEU A 77 1.43 -3.15 -2.88
N ILE A 78 0.11 -3.11 -3.09
CA ILE A 78 -0.50 -3.61 -4.33
C ILE A 78 -0.04 -2.80 -5.54
N ILE A 79 0.00 -1.46 -5.43
CA ILE A 79 0.50 -0.59 -6.50
C ILE A 79 1.95 -0.95 -6.84
N ALA A 80 2.84 -0.96 -5.85
CA ALA A 80 4.25 -1.32 -6.05
C ALA A 80 4.39 -2.70 -6.70
N TRP A 81 3.62 -3.68 -6.23
CA TRP A 81 3.59 -5.02 -6.78
C TRP A 81 3.16 -5.06 -8.26
N THR A 82 2.10 -4.34 -8.61
CA THR A 82 1.62 -4.26 -10.00
C THR A 82 2.65 -3.59 -10.91
N LEU A 83 3.27 -2.49 -10.47
CA LEU A 83 4.31 -1.80 -11.23
C LEU A 83 5.53 -2.69 -11.45
N MET A 84 5.99 -3.40 -10.41
CA MET A 84 7.10 -4.36 -10.53
C MET A 84 6.78 -5.49 -11.50
N LYS A 85 5.55 -6.03 -11.47
CA LYS A 85 5.12 -7.09 -12.41
C LYS A 85 5.04 -6.62 -13.86
N LYS A 86 4.54 -5.40 -14.09
CA LYS A 86 4.41 -4.83 -15.43
C LYS A 86 5.69 -4.19 -15.95
N LYS A 87 6.67 -3.93 -15.08
CA LYS A 87 7.89 -3.16 -15.36
C LYS A 87 7.56 -1.75 -15.87
N GLU A 88 6.55 -1.13 -15.29
CA GLU A 88 6.08 0.21 -15.67
C GLU A 88 6.34 1.20 -14.52
N PRO A 89 6.68 2.47 -14.83
CA PRO A 89 6.78 3.51 -13.82
C PRO A 89 5.40 3.84 -13.23
N PHE A 90 5.38 4.36 -12.00
CA PHE A 90 4.14 4.85 -11.41
C PHE A 90 3.61 6.06 -12.19
N ASN A 91 2.36 5.99 -12.65
CA ASN A 91 1.64 7.11 -13.24
C ASN A 91 0.61 7.68 -12.23
N PRO A 92 0.84 8.88 -11.66
CA PRO A 92 -0.08 9.52 -10.72
C PRO A 92 -1.48 9.79 -11.28
N GLU A 93 -1.62 9.99 -12.59
CA GLU A 93 -2.91 10.26 -13.26
C GLU A 93 -3.89 9.09 -13.14
N LEU A 94 -3.38 7.87 -12.89
CA LEU A 94 -4.21 6.70 -12.63
C LEU A 94 -4.90 6.75 -11.26
N LEU A 95 -4.44 7.62 -10.35
CA LEU A 95 -5.14 7.92 -9.10
C LEU A 95 -6.34 8.81 -9.42
N LYS A 96 -7.43 8.21 -9.89
CA LYS A 96 -8.71 8.91 -10.11
C LYS A 96 -9.16 9.60 -8.82
N VAL A 97 -8.85 10.88 -8.69
CA VAL A 97 -9.50 11.75 -7.71
C VAL A 97 -10.87 12.05 -8.31
N LYS A 98 -11.95 11.68 -7.62
CA LYS A 98 -13.27 12.17 -8.01
C LYS A 98 -13.20 13.70 -7.95
N LYS A 99 -13.23 14.37 -9.11
CA LYS A 99 -13.53 15.79 -9.15
C LYS A 99 -14.99 15.92 -8.70
N ASN A 100 -15.20 16.61 -7.58
CA ASN A 100 -16.51 17.14 -7.23
C ASN A 100 -16.82 18.32 -8.14
#